data_AF-K8F0D9-F1
#
_entry.id   AF-K8F0D9-F1
#
_cell.length_a   1.000
_cell.length_b   1.000
_cell.length_c   1.000
_cell.angle_alpha   90.00
_cell.angle_beta   90.00
_cell.angle_gamma   90.00
#
_symmetry.space_group_name_H-M   'P 1'
#
loop_
_entity.id
_entity.type
_entity.pdbx_description
1 polymer ?
#
loop_
_entity_poly.entity_id
_entity_poly.type
_entity_poly.pdbx_seq_one_letter_code
_entity_poly.pdbx_strand_id
1 'polypeptide(L)'
;MDDQEVQKQINQMVEFIKQEAEEKANEIRVAAEEEFNIEKLQMVELEKQKIKREYERKESLVSVKKKIERSTTGNVARIKVLVARDQMMEELLNASRAKLGEVSKSPQYKQLLAGLIAQGAKKLQDFQCIVRCRKQDESVCKEAIALAAGRVSGLHPTLDLRESLPPSPEISKDGKSCVGGVLVISSNGKTTCDNTLDARVKNTFEALMPEIRTEIFGADGAKIM
;
A
#
# COMPACT_ATOMS: atom_id res chain seq x y z
N MET A 1 -108.01 26.89 38.63
CA MET A 1 -106.81 26.43 37.90
C MET A 1 -106.98 24.94 37.74
N ASP A 2 -106.92 24.44 36.51
CA ASP A 2 -107.24 23.05 36.16
C ASP A 2 -106.00 22.17 36.28
N ASP A 3 -106.06 21.08 37.07
CA ASP A 3 -104.91 20.22 37.38
C ASP A 3 -104.31 19.54 36.12
N GLN A 4 -105.11 19.39 35.05
CA GLN A 4 -104.65 18.86 33.77
C GLN A 4 -103.73 19.82 33.01
N GLU A 5 -103.92 21.13 33.15
CA GLU A 5 -103.03 22.14 32.55
C GLU A 5 -101.68 22.18 33.27
N VAL A 6 -101.70 22.01 34.60
CA VAL A 6 -100.49 21.92 35.43
C VAL A 6 -99.66 20.68 35.07
N GLN A 7 -100.29 19.52 34.88
CA GLN A 7 -99.58 18.31 34.43
C GLN A 7 -98.98 18.44 33.02
N LYS A 8 -99.66 19.13 32.09
CA LYS A 8 -99.12 19.39 30.75
C LYS A 8 -97.90 20.30 30.79
N GLN A 9 -97.91 21.34 31.61
CA GLN A 9 -96.73 22.21 31.80
C GLN A 9 -95.56 21.46 32.43
N ILE A 10 -95.81 20.60 33.43
CA ILE A 10 -94.76 19.78 34.05
C ILE A 10 -94.14 18.82 33.02
N ASN A 11 -94.96 18.18 32.18
CA ASN A 11 -94.44 17.29 31.14
C ASN A 11 -93.62 18.04 30.08
N GLN A 12 -94.04 19.23 29.65
CA GLN A 12 -93.24 20.09 28.78
C GLN A 12 -91.90 20.49 29.41
N MET A 13 -91.90 20.82 30.72
CA MET A 13 -90.65 21.11 31.44
C MET A 13 -89.73 19.88 31.50
N VAL A 14 -90.27 18.69 31.74
CA VAL A 14 -89.48 17.44 31.76
C VAL A 14 -88.90 17.13 30.38
N GLU A 15 -89.66 17.35 29.32
CA GLU A 15 -89.22 17.12 27.94
C GLU A 15 -88.13 18.12 27.52
N PHE A 16 -88.26 19.39 27.94
CA PHE A 16 -87.21 20.40 27.77
C PHE A 16 -85.92 20.01 28.49
N ILE A 17 -86.00 19.59 29.76
CA ILE A 17 -84.83 19.14 30.53
C ILE A 17 -84.14 17.94 29.86
N LYS A 18 -84.92 17.01 29.27
CA LYS A 18 -84.37 15.87 28.53
C LYS A 18 -83.66 16.30 27.25
N GLN A 19 -84.27 17.19 26.46
CA GLN A 19 -83.63 17.73 25.25
C GLN A 19 -82.35 18.48 25.58
N GLU A 20 -82.36 19.34 26.61
CA GLU A 20 -81.17 20.07 27.04
C GLU A 20 -80.05 19.11 27.51
N ALA A 21 -80.42 18.04 28.22
CA ALA A 21 -79.47 17.00 28.62
C ALA A 21 -78.89 16.22 27.42
N GLU A 22 -79.72 15.91 26.41
CA GLU A 22 -79.28 15.24 25.18
C GLU A 22 -78.39 16.13 24.32
N GLU A 23 -78.71 17.42 24.16
CA GLU A 23 -77.86 18.38 23.47
C GLU A 23 -76.52 18.51 24.16
N LYS A 24 -76.51 18.66 25.49
CA LYS A 24 -75.28 18.76 26.28
C LYS A 24 -74.45 17.48 26.22
N ALA A 25 -75.09 16.31 26.22
CA ALA A 25 -74.39 15.04 26.04
C ALA A 25 -73.78 14.92 24.63
N ASN A 26 -74.48 15.37 23.59
CA ASN A 26 -73.96 15.39 22.23
C ASN A 26 -72.80 16.38 22.06
N GLU A 27 -72.88 17.58 22.66
CA GLU A 27 -71.77 18.54 22.68
C GLU A 27 -70.52 17.94 23.32
N ILE A 28 -70.66 17.28 24.48
CA ILE A 28 -69.54 16.61 25.15
C ILE A 28 -68.97 15.50 24.26
N ARG A 29 -69.83 14.73 23.57
CA ARG A 29 -69.38 13.65 22.68
C ARG A 29 -68.60 14.18 21.49
N VAL A 30 -69.10 15.23 20.83
CA VAL A 30 -68.41 15.87 19.69
C VAL A 30 -67.08 16.46 20.14
N ALA A 31 -67.05 17.18 21.26
CA ALA A 31 -65.82 17.73 21.82
C ALA A 31 -64.79 16.62 22.14
N ALA A 32 -65.23 15.51 22.74
CA ALA A 32 -64.36 14.37 23.04
C ALA A 32 -63.82 13.69 21.77
N GLU A 33 -64.61 13.58 20.70
CA GLU A 33 -64.15 13.05 19.41
C GLU A 33 -63.13 13.98 18.75
N GLU A 34 -63.33 15.29 18.82
CA GLU A 34 -62.38 16.28 18.33
C GLU A 34 -61.05 16.21 19.09
N GLU A 35 -61.08 16.20 20.43
CA GLU A 35 -59.89 16.06 21.27
C GLU A 35 -59.14 14.75 20.99
N PHE A 36 -59.87 13.62 20.89
CA PHE A 36 -59.27 12.33 20.57
C PHE A 36 -58.53 12.36 19.22
N ASN A 37 -59.14 12.96 18.20
CA ASN A 37 -58.52 13.06 16.88
C ASN A 37 -57.28 13.95 16.90
N ILE A 38 -57.31 15.06 17.63
CA ILE A 38 -56.16 15.96 17.80
C ILE A 38 -55.01 15.24 18.51
N GLU A 39 -55.26 14.60 19.66
CA GLU A 39 -54.22 13.89 20.41
C GLU A 39 -53.64 12.71 19.61
N LYS A 40 -54.49 11.94 18.95
CA LYS A 40 -54.06 10.83 18.08
C LYS A 40 -53.15 11.34 16.96
N LEU A 41 -53.54 12.43 16.29
CA LEU A 41 -52.71 13.03 15.24
C LEU A 41 -51.38 13.52 15.80
N GLN A 42 -51.38 14.20 16.94
CA GLN A 42 -50.16 14.67 17.60
C GLN A 42 -49.22 13.52 17.96
N MET A 43 -49.74 12.43 18.55
CA MET A 43 -48.94 11.25 18.87
C MET A 43 -48.31 10.62 17.62
N VAL A 44 -49.09 10.48 16.54
CA VAL A 44 -48.60 9.93 15.27
C VAL A 44 -47.55 10.86 14.64
N GLU A 45 -47.77 12.17 14.65
CA GLU A 45 -46.84 13.17 14.10
C GLU A 45 -45.49 13.14 14.84
N LEU A 46 -45.53 13.08 16.18
CA LEU A 46 -44.34 13.00 17.03
C LEU A 46 -43.51 11.74 16.74
N GLU A 47 -44.16 10.57 16.66
CA GLU A 47 -43.44 9.32 16.40
C GLU A 47 -42.92 9.27 14.95
N LYS A 48 -43.68 9.79 13.97
CA LYS A 48 -43.20 9.96 12.60
C LYS A 48 -41.95 10.84 12.52
N GLN A 49 -41.93 11.97 13.24
CA GLN A 49 -40.76 12.85 13.28
C GLN A 49 -39.54 12.18 13.91
N LYS A 50 -39.75 11.35 14.93
CA LYS A 50 -38.68 10.58 15.58
C LYS A 50 -38.11 9.51 14.64
N ILE A 51 -38.99 8.76 13.95
CA ILE A 51 -38.59 7.78 12.93
C ILE A 51 -37.82 8.47 11.80
N LYS A 52 -38.31 9.62 11.30
CA LYS A 52 -37.65 10.37 10.23
C LYS A 52 -36.23 10.77 10.61
N ARG A 53 -36.02 11.31 11.81
CA ARG A 53 -34.69 11.65 12.34
C ARG A 53 -33.75 10.44 12.43
N GLU A 54 -34.28 9.28 12.83
CA GLU A 54 -33.48 8.05 12.89
C GLU A 54 -33.06 7.58 11.49
N TYR A 55 -33.95 7.64 10.51
CA TYR A 55 -33.64 7.27 9.12
C TYR A 55 -32.68 8.24 8.45
N GLU A 56 -32.79 9.55 8.68
CA GLU A 56 -31.81 10.55 8.21
C GLU A 56 -30.39 10.25 8.75
N ARG A 57 -30.30 9.84 10.03
CA ARG A 57 -29.03 9.41 10.63
C ARG A 57 -28.51 8.12 10.00
N LYS A 58 -29.37 7.12 9.75
CA LYS A 58 -28.97 5.88 9.06
C LYS A 58 -28.51 6.14 7.63
N GLU A 59 -29.21 6.99 6.89
CA GLU A 59 -28.89 7.34 5.50
C GLU A 59 -27.56 8.06 5.40
N SER A 60 -27.31 9.04 6.28
CA SER A 60 -26.01 9.73 6.34
C SER A 60 -24.85 8.78 6.64
N LEU A 61 -25.02 7.83 7.57
CA LEU A 61 -24.02 6.79 7.85
C LEU A 61 -23.74 5.90 6.64
N VAL A 62 -24.79 5.47 5.92
CA VAL A 62 -24.64 4.65 4.70
C VAL A 62 -23.92 5.44 3.60
N SER A 63 -24.26 6.73 3.43
CA SER A 63 -23.60 7.60 2.46
C SER A 63 -22.11 7.76 2.76
N VAL A 64 -21.75 7.98 4.02
CA VAL A 64 -20.34 8.05 4.46
C VAL A 64 -19.63 6.71 4.23
N LYS A 65 -20.24 5.58 4.61
CA LYS A 65 -19.68 4.24 4.39
C LYS A 65 -19.42 3.96 2.91
N LYS A 66 -20.36 4.32 2.03
CA LYS A 66 -20.22 4.18 0.57
C LYS A 66 -19.07 5.02 0.02
N LYS A 67 -18.88 6.25 0.53
CA LYS A 67 -17.75 7.11 0.14
C LYS A 67 -16.41 6.50 0.58
N ILE A 68 -16.33 5.98 1.79
CA ILE A 68 -15.14 5.30 2.31
C ILE A 68 -14.84 4.07 1.43
N GLU A 69 -15.82 3.21 1.20
CA GLU A 69 -15.64 1.99 0.40
C GLU A 69 -15.20 2.28 -1.02
N ARG A 70 -15.78 3.29 -1.67
CA ARG A 70 -15.34 3.75 -3.00
C ARG A 70 -13.88 4.21 -2.97
N SER A 71 -13.50 5.00 -1.97
CA SER A 71 -12.12 5.49 -1.80
C SER A 71 -11.15 4.33 -1.55
N THR A 72 -11.48 3.43 -0.62
CA THR A 72 -10.68 2.24 -0.30
C THR A 72 -10.50 1.35 -1.51
N THR A 73 -11.56 1.09 -2.27
CA THR A 73 -11.50 0.27 -3.48
C THR A 73 -10.59 0.90 -4.54
N GLY A 74 -10.70 2.21 -4.76
CA GLY A 74 -9.81 2.95 -5.65
C GLY A 74 -8.35 2.89 -5.21
N ASN A 75 -8.09 3.05 -3.90
CA ASN A 75 -6.74 2.96 -3.37
C ASN A 75 -6.16 1.54 -3.46
N VAL A 76 -6.96 0.50 -3.22
CA VAL A 76 -6.54 -0.90 -3.38
C VAL A 76 -6.19 -1.18 -4.84
N ALA A 77 -7.00 -0.72 -5.79
CA ALA A 77 -6.71 -0.86 -7.22
C ALA A 77 -5.39 -0.15 -7.59
N ARG A 78 -5.18 1.07 -7.08
CA ARG A 78 -3.94 1.83 -7.30
C ARG A 78 -2.71 1.12 -6.72
N ILE A 79 -2.80 0.60 -5.49
CA ILE A 79 -1.72 -0.16 -4.87
C ILE A 79 -1.39 -1.42 -5.67
N LYS A 80 -2.41 -2.15 -6.17
CA LYS A 80 -2.19 -3.32 -7.02
C LYS A 80 -1.38 -2.99 -8.27
N VAL A 81 -1.68 -1.87 -8.93
CA VAL A 81 -0.92 -1.40 -10.09
C VAL A 81 0.52 -1.06 -9.71
N LEU A 82 0.74 -0.37 -8.59
CA LEU A 82 2.09 -0.05 -8.12
C LEU A 82 2.91 -1.31 -7.80
N VAL A 83 2.31 -2.29 -7.11
CA VAL A 83 2.96 -3.57 -6.82
C VAL A 83 3.30 -4.32 -8.11
N ALA A 84 2.39 -4.35 -9.10
CA ALA A 84 2.68 -4.97 -10.39
C ALA A 84 3.82 -4.27 -11.13
N ARG A 85 3.88 -2.93 -11.09
CA ARG A 85 4.99 -2.16 -11.67
C ARG A 85 6.32 -2.49 -10.99
N ASP A 86 6.35 -2.55 -9.66
CA ASP A 86 7.56 -2.89 -8.91
C ASP A 86 8.00 -4.34 -9.18
N GLN A 87 7.06 -5.29 -9.33
CA GLN A 87 7.35 -6.67 -9.73
C GLN A 87 8.01 -6.75 -11.11
N MET A 88 7.50 -6.01 -12.11
CA MET A 88 8.13 -5.95 -13.44
C MET A 88 9.56 -5.41 -13.39
N MET A 89 9.83 -4.44 -12.50
CA MET A 89 11.18 -3.90 -12.29
C MET A 89 12.11 -4.93 -11.64
N GLU A 90 11.60 -5.74 -10.71
CA GLU A 90 12.35 -6.84 -10.10
C GLU A 90 12.66 -7.96 -11.12
N GLU A 91 11.70 -8.30 -11.99
CA GLU A 91 11.91 -9.23 -13.09
C GLU A 91 12.99 -8.74 -14.07
N LEU A 92 12.99 -7.45 -14.40
CA LEU A 92 14.02 -6.83 -15.23
C LEU A 92 15.42 -6.92 -14.60
N LEU A 93 15.52 -6.67 -13.30
CA LEU A 93 16.76 -6.82 -12.55
C LEU A 93 17.26 -8.27 -12.60
N ASN A 94 16.36 -9.23 -12.40
CA ASN A 94 16.68 -10.66 -12.42
C ASN A 94 17.10 -11.13 -13.83
N ALA A 95 16.44 -10.67 -14.90
CA ALA A 95 16.84 -10.94 -16.27
C ALA A 95 18.23 -10.34 -16.60
N SER A 96 18.51 -9.13 -16.09
CA SER A 96 19.82 -8.48 -16.23
C SER A 96 20.92 -9.25 -15.49
N ARG A 97 20.63 -9.75 -14.29
CA ARG A 97 21.52 -10.64 -13.53
C ARG A 97 21.82 -11.95 -14.29
N ALA A 98 20.81 -12.56 -14.90
CA ALA A 98 20.99 -13.77 -15.70
C ALA A 98 21.96 -13.54 -16.88
N LYS A 99 21.78 -12.44 -17.63
CA LYS A 99 22.70 -12.05 -18.72
C LYS A 99 24.12 -11.81 -18.23
N LEU A 100 24.30 -11.23 -17.04
CA LEU A 100 25.63 -11.06 -16.46
C LEU A 100 26.28 -12.38 -16.02
N GLY A 101 25.48 -13.40 -15.73
CA GLY A 101 25.97 -14.76 -15.51
C GLY A 101 26.64 -15.34 -16.75
N GLU A 102 26.14 -15.02 -17.95
CA GLU A 102 26.77 -15.41 -19.21
C GLU A 102 28.09 -14.69 -19.44
N VAL A 103 28.17 -13.39 -19.12
CA VAL A 103 29.41 -12.60 -19.21
C VAL A 103 30.49 -13.17 -18.30
N SER A 104 30.13 -13.68 -17.12
CA SER A 104 31.07 -14.34 -16.20
C SER A 104 31.70 -15.62 -16.78
N LYS A 105 31.05 -16.26 -17.75
CA LYS A 105 31.57 -17.46 -18.46
C LYS A 105 32.47 -17.11 -19.65
N SER A 106 32.54 -15.83 -20.03
CA SER A 106 33.28 -15.36 -21.22
C SER A 106 34.76 -15.08 -20.94
N PRO A 107 35.66 -15.18 -21.95
CA PRO A 107 37.08 -14.88 -21.79
C PRO A 107 37.38 -13.40 -21.50
N GLN A 108 36.43 -12.49 -21.79
CA GLN A 108 36.53 -11.06 -21.51
C GLN A 108 36.45 -10.76 -20.00
N TYR A 109 35.91 -11.70 -19.21
CA TYR A 109 35.77 -11.56 -17.77
C TYR A 109 37.11 -11.34 -17.06
N LYS A 110 38.20 -11.92 -17.57
CA LYS A 110 39.56 -11.72 -17.01
C LYS A 110 40.00 -10.26 -17.05
N GLN A 111 39.75 -9.57 -18.16
CA GLN A 111 40.11 -8.14 -18.30
C GLN A 111 39.22 -7.26 -17.42
N LEU A 112 37.93 -7.63 -17.30
CA LEU A 112 36.98 -6.95 -16.42
C LEU A 112 37.39 -7.08 -14.96
N LEU A 113 37.74 -8.28 -14.49
CA LEU A 113 38.23 -8.52 -13.13
C LEU A 113 39.48 -7.71 -12.80
N ALA A 114 40.45 -7.64 -13.72
CA ALA A 114 41.64 -6.82 -13.53
C ALA A 114 41.29 -5.32 -13.36
N GLY A 115 40.30 -4.82 -14.11
CA GLY A 115 39.79 -3.46 -13.96
C GLY A 115 39.05 -3.23 -12.63
N LEU A 116 38.25 -4.20 -12.19
CA LEU A 116 37.50 -4.14 -10.92
C LEU A 116 38.44 -4.12 -9.71
N ILE A 117 39.51 -4.91 -9.74
CA ILE A 117 40.55 -4.91 -8.69
C ILE A 117 41.26 -3.57 -8.65
N ALA A 118 41.69 -3.04 -9.81
CA ALA A 118 42.36 -1.74 -9.89
C ALA A 118 41.45 -0.59 -9.40
N GLN A 119 40.16 -0.63 -9.75
CA GLN A 119 39.19 0.37 -9.28
C GLN A 119 38.97 0.29 -7.77
N GLY A 120 38.83 -0.92 -7.22
CA GLY A 120 38.65 -1.13 -5.78
C GLY A 120 39.88 -0.66 -4.99
N ALA A 121 41.07 -1.01 -5.46
CA ALA A 121 42.34 -0.55 -4.90
C ALA A 121 42.46 0.99 -4.90
N LYS A 122 42.17 1.64 -6.03
CA LYS A 122 42.23 3.10 -6.14
C LYS A 122 41.22 3.80 -5.19
N LYS A 123 40.04 3.20 -5.00
CA LYS A 123 39.03 3.73 -4.05
C LYS A 123 39.45 3.58 -2.59
N LEU A 124 40.15 2.49 -2.26
CA LEU A 124 40.67 2.26 -0.91
C LEU A 124 41.94 3.09 -0.61
N GLN A 125 42.64 3.58 -1.64
CA GLN A 125 43.93 4.28 -1.53
C GLN A 125 45.01 3.48 -0.78
N ASP A 126 44.81 2.17 -0.64
CA ASP A 126 45.73 1.26 0.01
C ASP A 126 46.58 0.51 -1.02
N PHE A 127 47.88 0.45 -0.77
CA PHE A 127 48.83 -0.30 -1.60
C PHE A 127 48.82 -1.80 -1.29
N GLN A 128 48.36 -2.19 -0.10
CA GLN A 128 48.17 -3.58 0.33
C GLN A 128 46.67 -3.86 0.48
N CYS A 129 46.13 -4.66 -0.45
CA CYS A 129 44.71 -5.00 -0.49
C CYS A 129 44.53 -6.51 -0.45
N ILE A 130 43.53 -6.97 0.28
CA ILE A 130 43.12 -8.37 0.33
C ILE A 130 41.95 -8.57 -0.64
N VAL A 131 42.09 -9.53 -1.54
CA VAL A 131 41.11 -9.78 -2.59
C VAL A 131 40.35 -11.08 -2.31
N ARG A 132 39.02 -10.99 -2.21
CA ARG A 132 38.11 -12.14 -2.09
C ARG A 132 37.34 -12.35 -3.39
N CYS A 133 37.38 -13.58 -3.88
CA CYS A 133 36.68 -14.02 -5.09
C CYS A 133 35.87 -15.30 -4.80
N ARG A 134 35.03 -15.73 -5.75
CA ARG A 134 34.34 -17.02 -5.67
C ARG A 134 35.34 -18.17 -5.91
N LYS A 135 35.10 -19.33 -5.29
CA LYS A 135 35.99 -20.53 -5.45
C LYS A 135 36.23 -20.93 -6.92
N GLN A 136 35.22 -20.75 -7.77
CA GLN A 136 35.29 -21.04 -9.20
C GLN A 136 36.15 -20.06 -10.00
N ASP A 137 36.39 -18.85 -9.47
CA ASP A 137 37.17 -17.78 -10.12
C ASP A 137 38.59 -17.67 -9.57
N GLU A 138 39.02 -18.53 -8.64
CA GLU A 138 40.34 -18.41 -8.02
C GLU A 138 41.48 -18.46 -9.04
N SER A 139 41.37 -19.29 -10.09
CA SER A 139 42.36 -19.36 -11.17
C SER A 139 42.40 -18.08 -12.00
N VAL A 140 41.23 -17.59 -12.44
CA VAL A 140 41.10 -16.37 -13.25
C VAL A 140 41.48 -15.13 -12.44
N CYS A 141 41.19 -15.13 -11.14
CA CYS A 141 41.50 -14.04 -10.22
C CYS A 141 43.01 -13.93 -9.97
N LYS A 142 43.75 -15.05 -9.84
CA LYS A 142 45.22 -15.03 -9.75
C LYS A 142 45.86 -14.40 -10.99
N GLU A 143 45.36 -14.73 -12.18
CA GLU A 143 45.86 -14.12 -13.41
C GLU A 143 45.44 -12.65 -13.56
N ALA A 144 44.23 -12.30 -13.13
CA ALA A 144 43.74 -10.91 -13.13
C ALA A 144 44.50 -10.03 -12.12
N ILE A 145 44.94 -10.60 -10.99
CA ILE A 145 45.81 -9.95 -10.00
C ILE A 145 47.16 -9.60 -10.62
N ALA A 146 47.79 -10.53 -11.34
CA ALA A 146 49.06 -10.27 -12.02
C ALA A 146 48.94 -9.12 -13.05
N LEU A 147 47.83 -9.09 -13.79
CA LEU A 147 47.53 -8.00 -14.73
C LEU A 147 47.19 -6.67 -14.03
N ALA A 148 46.52 -6.71 -12.88
CA ALA A 148 46.17 -5.52 -12.11
C ALA A 148 47.40 -4.89 -11.45
N ALA A 149 48.34 -5.69 -10.96
CA ALA A 149 49.63 -5.23 -10.42
C ALA A 149 50.47 -4.49 -11.47
N GLY A 150 50.37 -4.89 -12.75
CA GLY A 150 51.00 -4.16 -13.86
C GLY A 150 50.30 -2.84 -14.24
N ARG A 151 49.03 -2.65 -13.89
CA ARG A 151 48.24 -1.44 -14.22
C ARG A 151 48.30 -0.36 -13.14
N VAL A 152 48.62 -0.71 -11.90
CA VAL A 152 48.70 0.22 -10.76
C VAL A 152 50.06 0.05 -10.10
N SER A 153 50.95 1.04 -10.28
CA SER A 153 52.30 1.00 -9.72
C SER A 153 52.27 0.98 -8.18
N GLY A 154 52.81 -0.08 -7.58
CA GLY A 154 52.92 -0.25 -6.13
C GLY A 154 51.80 -1.06 -5.48
N LEU A 155 50.91 -1.69 -6.24
CA LEU A 155 49.85 -2.52 -5.69
C LEU A 155 50.34 -3.94 -5.38
N HIS A 156 50.21 -4.37 -4.14
CA HIS A 156 50.43 -5.75 -3.70
C HIS A 156 49.10 -6.37 -3.24
N PRO A 157 48.22 -6.76 -4.18
CA PRO A 157 46.98 -7.43 -3.83
C PRO A 157 47.29 -8.89 -3.42
N THR A 158 46.91 -9.26 -2.21
CA THR A 158 47.05 -10.61 -1.68
C THR A 158 45.70 -11.33 -1.77
N LEU A 159 45.67 -12.55 -2.31
CA LEU A 159 44.45 -13.34 -2.35
C LEU A 159 44.16 -13.90 -0.94
N ASP A 160 42.96 -13.64 -0.41
CA ASP A 160 42.53 -14.30 0.83
C ASP A 160 42.10 -15.75 0.51
N LEU A 161 42.82 -16.73 1.04
CA LEU A 161 42.47 -18.15 0.92
C LEU A 161 41.61 -18.65 2.10
N ARG A 162 41.31 -17.79 3.09
CA ARG A 162 40.59 -18.18 4.32
C ARG A 162 39.06 -18.02 4.21
N GLU A 163 38.57 -17.06 3.44
CA GLU A 163 37.14 -16.77 3.26
C GLU A 163 36.82 -16.46 1.79
N SER A 164 36.12 -17.36 1.11
CA SER A 164 35.68 -17.17 -0.28
C SER A 164 34.31 -16.48 -0.35
N LEU A 165 34.05 -15.72 -1.42
CA LEU A 165 32.70 -15.20 -1.70
C LEU A 165 31.69 -16.34 -1.89
N PRO A 166 30.39 -16.13 -1.58
CA PRO A 166 29.35 -17.12 -1.77
C PRO A 166 29.29 -17.62 -3.23
N PRO A 167 28.94 -18.90 -3.45
CA PRO A 167 29.02 -19.51 -4.77
C PRO A 167 27.98 -18.96 -5.76
N SER A 168 28.15 -19.36 -7.03
CA SER A 168 27.27 -19.01 -8.15
C SER A 168 25.79 -19.30 -7.83
N PRO A 169 24.83 -18.51 -8.36
CA PRO A 169 23.38 -18.71 -8.17
C PRO A 169 22.85 -20.13 -8.41
N GLU A 170 23.57 -20.97 -9.16
CA GLU A 170 23.21 -22.38 -9.39
C GLU A 170 23.42 -23.29 -8.16
N ILE A 171 24.24 -22.89 -7.16
CA ILE A 171 24.69 -23.77 -6.06
C ILE A 171 24.24 -23.30 -4.67
N SER A 172 23.92 -22.02 -4.49
CA SER A 172 23.57 -21.46 -3.17
C SER A 172 22.15 -21.84 -2.73
N LYS A 173 22.03 -22.79 -1.81
CA LYS A 173 20.78 -23.08 -1.06
C LYS A 173 20.44 -22.04 0.02
N ASP A 174 21.34 -21.07 0.26
CA ASP A 174 21.27 -20.08 1.35
C ASP A 174 20.91 -18.65 0.92
N GLY A 175 20.33 -18.46 -0.27
CA GLY A 175 19.79 -17.15 -0.70
C GLY A 175 20.83 -16.04 -0.96
N LYS A 176 22.14 -16.33 -0.82
CA LYS A 176 23.25 -15.44 -1.19
C LYS A 176 23.91 -15.98 -2.45
N SER A 177 23.58 -15.41 -3.60
CA SER A 177 24.15 -15.77 -4.89
C SER A 177 24.99 -14.62 -5.45
N CYS A 178 26.24 -14.90 -5.81
CA CYS A 178 27.08 -13.93 -6.49
C CYS A 178 27.32 -14.38 -7.93
N VAL A 179 26.89 -13.55 -8.90
CA VAL A 179 27.10 -13.81 -10.33
C VAL A 179 28.58 -13.73 -10.69
N GLY A 180 29.36 -12.94 -9.94
CA GLY A 180 30.81 -12.79 -10.09
C GLY A 180 31.32 -11.46 -9.56
N GLY A 181 32.59 -11.18 -9.82
CA GLY A 181 33.29 -9.98 -9.37
C GLY A 181 34.10 -10.21 -8.10
N VAL A 182 34.49 -9.11 -7.47
CA VAL A 182 35.54 -9.11 -6.45
C VAL A 182 35.17 -8.23 -5.28
N LEU A 183 35.40 -8.73 -4.07
CA LEU A 183 35.35 -7.94 -2.85
C LEU A 183 36.79 -7.58 -2.47
N VAL A 184 37.10 -6.29 -2.41
CA VAL A 184 38.43 -5.80 -2.06
C VAL A 184 38.40 -5.29 -0.62
N ILE A 185 39.31 -5.76 0.22
CA ILE A 185 39.38 -5.43 1.63
C ILE A 185 40.72 -4.75 1.90
N SER A 186 40.74 -3.73 2.73
CA SER A 186 41.99 -3.10 3.21
C SER A 186 42.82 -4.11 4.01
N SER A 187 44.15 -3.94 4.06
CA SER A 187 45.06 -4.77 4.86
C SER A 187 44.66 -4.85 6.34
N ASN A 188 44.02 -3.80 6.87
CA ASN A 188 43.55 -3.72 8.25
C ASN A 188 42.20 -4.42 8.49
N GLY A 189 41.56 -4.96 7.45
CA GLY A 189 40.25 -5.64 7.54
C GLY A 189 39.06 -4.73 7.87
N LYS A 190 39.27 -3.42 8.09
CA LYS A 190 38.23 -2.47 8.52
C LYS A 190 37.37 -1.94 7.39
N THR A 191 37.95 -1.74 6.21
CA THR A 191 37.27 -1.14 5.06
C THR A 191 37.09 -2.18 3.98
N THR A 192 35.85 -2.36 3.51
CA THR A 192 35.50 -3.30 2.45
C THR A 192 34.89 -2.54 1.28
N CYS A 193 35.34 -2.86 0.06
CA CYS A 193 34.84 -2.33 -1.18
C CYS A 193 34.21 -3.47 -1.97
N ASP A 194 32.87 -3.53 -1.98
CA ASP A 194 32.12 -4.50 -2.75
C ASP A 194 32.06 -4.09 -4.21
N ASN A 195 32.91 -4.73 -5.02
CA ASN A 195 32.96 -4.60 -6.47
C ASN A 195 32.44 -5.87 -7.16
N THR A 196 31.52 -6.59 -6.52
CA THR A 196 30.79 -7.67 -7.17
C THR A 196 29.91 -7.13 -8.28
N LEU A 197 29.66 -7.95 -9.31
CA LEU A 197 28.81 -7.57 -10.42
C LEU A 197 27.38 -7.30 -9.95
N ASP A 198 26.90 -8.03 -8.92
CA ASP A 198 25.57 -7.83 -8.36
C ASP A 198 25.42 -6.47 -7.66
N ALA A 199 26.38 -6.10 -6.80
CA ALA A 199 26.38 -4.80 -6.14
C ALA A 199 26.43 -3.65 -7.15
N ARG A 200 27.24 -3.80 -8.22
CA ARG A 200 27.32 -2.79 -9.29
C ARG A 200 26.01 -2.62 -10.03
N VAL A 201 25.37 -3.72 -10.42
CA VAL A 201 24.08 -3.69 -11.13
C VAL A 201 23.02 -3.06 -10.27
N LYS A 202 22.96 -3.44 -8.99
CA LYS A 202 22.03 -2.85 -8.04
C LYS A 202 22.25 -1.33 -7.92
N ASN A 203 23.50 -0.90 -7.75
CA ASN A 203 23.83 0.53 -7.66
C ASN A 203 23.50 1.30 -8.95
N THR A 204 23.79 0.73 -10.12
CA THR A 204 23.45 1.35 -11.40
C THR A 204 21.96 1.37 -11.64
N PHE A 205 21.26 0.31 -11.24
CA PHE A 205 19.81 0.22 -11.34
C PHE A 205 19.17 1.30 -10.48
N GLU A 206 19.54 1.41 -9.20
CA GLU A 206 19.05 2.46 -8.29
C GLU A 206 19.29 3.88 -8.83
N ALA A 207 20.46 4.14 -9.44
CA ALA A 207 20.77 5.43 -10.04
C ALA A 207 19.94 5.72 -11.31
N LEU A 208 19.72 4.71 -12.16
CA LEU A 208 18.99 4.83 -13.43
C LEU A 208 17.49 4.51 -13.30
N MET A 209 17.01 4.16 -12.11
CA MET A 209 15.60 3.85 -11.83
C MET A 209 14.63 4.89 -12.40
N PRO A 210 14.88 6.22 -12.26
CA PRO A 210 13.97 7.23 -12.81
C PRO A 210 13.88 7.19 -14.35
N GLU A 211 15.01 6.98 -15.02
CA GLU A 211 15.09 6.91 -16.48
C GLU A 211 14.39 5.64 -16.99
N ILE A 212 14.72 4.49 -16.41
CA ILE A 212 14.11 3.19 -16.78
C ILE A 212 12.59 3.22 -16.55
N ARG A 213 12.12 3.81 -15.45
CA ARG A 213 10.67 3.97 -15.20
C ARG A 213 10.00 4.82 -16.27
N THR A 214 10.66 5.91 -16.68
CA THR A 214 10.14 6.82 -17.71
C THR A 214 10.08 6.15 -19.07
N GLU A 215 11.07 5.32 -19.43
CA GLU A 215 11.07 4.57 -20.69
C GLU A 215 10.03 3.45 -20.73
N ILE A 216 9.89 2.69 -19.64
CA ILE A 216 8.98 1.52 -19.59
C ILE A 216 7.53 1.93 -19.41
N PHE A 217 7.25 2.88 -18.51
CA PHE A 217 5.88 3.25 -18.13
C PHE A 217 5.42 4.59 -18.72
N GLY A 218 6.31 5.30 -19.43
CA GLY A 218 6.08 6.67 -19.90
C GLY A 218 6.29 7.70 -18.79
N ALA A 219 6.36 8.97 -19.17
CA ALA A 219 6.39 10.06 -18.19
C ALA A 219 5.11 10.07 -17.36
N ASP A 220 5.24 10.26 -16.04
CA ASP A 220 4.13 10.46 -15.10
C ASP A 220 3.37 11.74 -15.49
N GLY A 221 2.46 11.62 -16.45
CA GLY A 221 1.85 12.79 -17.10
C GLY A 221 1.02 12.51 -18.35
N ALA A 222 1.07 11.31 -18.93
CA ALA A 222 0.02 10.88 -19.84
C ALA A 222 -1.25 10.61 -19.02
N LYS A 223 -1.95 11.70 -18.64
CA LYS A 223 -3.37 11.65 -18.32
C LYS A 223 -4.01 10.79 -19.40
N ILE A 224 -4.43 9.59 -19.01
CA ILE A 224 -5.43 8.84 -19.73
C ILE A 224 -6.67 9.76 -19.66
N MET A 225 -6.83 10.61 -20.67
CA MET A 225 -8.08 11.31 -20.97
C MET A 225 -9.07 10.28 -21.50
#